data_AF-A0A7K0Z7G6-F1
#
_entry.id   AF-A0A7K0Z7G6-F1
#
_cell.length_a   1.000
_cell.length_b   1.000
_cell.length_c   1.000
_cell.angle_alpha   90.00
_cell.angle_beta   90.00
_cell.angle_gamma   90.00
#
_symmetry.space_group_name_H-M   'P 1'
#
loop_
_entity.id
_entity.type
_entity.pdbx_description
1 polymer ?
#
loop_
_entity_poly.entity_id
_entity_poly.type
_entity_poly.pdbx_seq_one_letter_code
_entity_poly.pdbx_strand_id
1 'polypeptide(L)'
;MQPPKLSPEDRARALAKAAASRKRRAEIKAQVKSGAYSLQQVFELSKSDEAVAKMRVFELLESISGVGKVRARSVMERLNISPTRRIQGLGAKQLPALLAEFAVPTLKQRGKLLVLSGPGGVGKSTVAKELRKHSKFYVSVSATTRSPRHNEVDSVDYFFISDEEFENRKNNGDFLEWAEFAGAKYATPKLQVEDALARGENVMLEIDIAGAEQVRKVSSEAILIFLEPPSWEELVSRLEARGTDSEERRAHRLALAQEELAHAPNFDHRIVNHSVTQVLAELVSLAS
;
A
#
# COMPACT_ATOMS: atom_id res chain seq x y z
N MET A 1 -24.46 -44.61 -37.37
CA MET A 1 -25.47 -44.75 -36.30
C MET A 1 -26.29 -43.48 -36.25
N GLN A 2 -27.62 -43.56 -36.35
CA GLN A 2 -28.47 -42.40 -36.08
C GLN A 2 -28.38 -42.05 -34.58
N PRO A 3 -28.26 -40.77 -34.20
CA PRO A 3 -28.28 -40.39 -32.79
C PRO A 3 -29.61 -40.80 -32.14
N PRO A 4 -29.59 -41.26 -30.88
CA PRO A 4 -30.79 -41.72 -30.19
C PRO A 4 -31.86 -40.62 -30.13
N LYS A 5 -33.09 -40.94 -30.54
CA LYS A 5 -34.23 -40.02 -30.45
C LYS A 5 -34.72 -39.95 -29.00
N LEU A 6 -34.44 -38.84 -28.31
CA LEU A 6 -34.95 -38.56 -26.97
C LEU A 6 -36.48 -38.41 -26.95
N SER A 7 -37.13 -39.00 -25.94
CA SER A 7 -38.55 -38.82 -25.65
C SER A 7 -38.88 -37.35 -25.31
N PRO A 8 -40.14 -36.89 -25.46
CA PRO A 8 -40.54 -35.54 -25.06
C PRO A 8 -40.21 -35.21 -23.59
N GLU A 9 -40.38 -36.16 -22.69
CA GLU A 9 -40.07 -36.01 -21.26
C GLU A 9 -38.56 -35.89 -21.01
N ASP A 10 -37.74 -36.70 -21.69
CA ASP A 10 -36.29 -36.61 -21.58
C ASP A 10 -35.75 -35.30 -22.14
N ARG A 11 -36.36 -34.79 -23.21
CA ARG A 11 -36.06 -33.44 -23.74
C ARG A 11 -36.39 -32.37 -22.71
N ALA A 12 -37.57 -32.43 -22.08
CA ALA A 12 -37.98 -31.46 -21.06
C ALA A 12 -37.02 -31.48 -19.85
N ARG A 13 -36.66 -32.68 -19.36
CA ARG A 13 -35.70 -32.86 -18.26
C ARG A 13 -34.31 -32.33 -18.62
N ALA A 14 -33.84 -32.59 -19.83
CA ALA A 14 -32.55 -32.10 -20.32
C ALA A 14 -32.53 -30.56 -20.43
N LEU A 15 -33.61 -29.96 -20.92
CA LEU A 15 -33.77 -28.50 -20.99
C LEU A 15 -33.76 -27.87 -19.59
N ALA A 16 -34.48 -28.45 -18.64
CA ALA A 16 -34.50 -27.99 -17.24
C ALA A 16 -33.11 -28.07 -16.59
N LYS A 17 -32.40 -29.19 -16.74
CA LYS A 17 -31.02 -29.35 -16.25
C LYS A 17 -30.07 -28.33 -16.89
N ALA A 18 -30.22 -28.07 -18.19
CA ALA A 18 -29.43 -27.07 -18.90
C ALA A 18 -29.72 -25.65 -18.41
N ALA A 19 -30.98 -25.29 -18.16
CA ALA A 19 -31.37 -24.00 -17.61
C ALA A 19 -30.79 -23.80 -16.19
N ALA A 20 -30.92 -24.80 -15.32
CA ALA A 20 -30.33 -24.77 -13.98
C ALA A 20 -28.81 -24.59 -14.02
N SER A 21 -28.12 -25.33 -14.91
CA SER A 21 -26.67 -25.21 -15.08
C SER A 21 -26.23 -23.82 -15.56
N ARG A 22 -27.02 -23.19 -16.45
CA ARG A 22 -26.75 -21.82 -16.92
C ARG A 22 -26.93 -20.80 -15.79
N LYS A 23 -28.02 -20.93 -15.01
CA LYS A 23 -28.28 -20.08 -13.85
C LYS A 23 -27.13 -20.16 -12.85
N ARG A 24 -26.71 -21.39 -12.49
CA ARG A 24 -25.59 -21.62 -11.56
C ARG A 24 -24.28 -20.98 -12.03
N ARG A 25 -23.93 -21.10 -13.31
CA ARG A 25 -22.73 -20.44 -13.86
C ARG A 25 -22.84 -18.92 -13.82
N ALA A 26 -24.02 -18.36 -14.12
CA ALA A 26 -24.23 -16.92 -14.07
C ALA A 26 -24.07 -16.38 -12.63
N GLU A 27 -24.59 -17.10 -11.63
CA GLU A 27 -24.41 -16.78 -10.21
C GLU A 27 -22.93 -16.75 -9.82
N ILE A 28 -22.17 -17.81 -10.16
CA ILE A 28 -20.73 -17.86 -9.85
C ILE A 28 -19.97 -16.73 -10.54
N LYS A 29 -20.24 -16.44 -11.81
CA LYS A 29 -19.62 -15.30 -12.51
C LYS A 29 -19.96 -13.97 -11.84
N ALA A 30 -21.18 -13.79 -11.33
CA ALA A 30 -21.55 -12.59 -10.58
C ALA A 30 -20.77 -12.48 -9.25
N GLN A 31 -20.58 -13.58 -8.53
CA GLN A 31 -19.80 -13.63 -7.27
C GLN A 31 -18.31 -13.37 -7.52
N VAL A 32 -17.76 -13.83 -8.64
CA VAL A 32 -16.39 -13.52 -9.06
C VAL A 32 -16.26 -12.03 -9.41
N LYS A 33 -17.25 -11.47 -10.11
CA LYS A 33 -17.26 -10.05 -10.48
C LYS A 33 -17.33 -9.11 -9.28
N SER A 34 -18.10 -9.47 -8.24
CA SER A 34 -18.17 -8.71 -6.99
C SER A 34 -16.96 -8.91 -6.07
N GLY A 35 -16.06 -9.84 -6.41
CA GLY A 35 -14.91 -10.20 -5.55
C GLY A 35 -15.26 -11.14 -4.39
N ALA A 36 -16.51 -11.57 -4.26
CA ALA A 36 -16.92 -12.52 -3.22
C ALA A 36 -16.28 -13.90 -3.39
N TYR A 37 -16.03 -14.31 -4.64
CA TYR A 37 -15.36 -15.58 -4.97
C TYR A 37 -14.03 -15.33 -5.69
N SER A 38 -12.95 -15.85 -5.12
CA SER A 38 -11.65 -15.98 -5.78
C SER A 38 -11.67 -17.11 -6.81
N LEU A 39 -10.73 -17.07 -7.77
CA LEU A 39 -10.56 -18.18 -8.72
C LEU A 39 -10.30 -19.52 -8.02
N GLN A 40 -9.49 -19.52 -6.95
CA GLN A 40 -9.23 -20.72 -6.15
C GLN A 40 -10.50 -21.33 -5.58
N GLN A 41 -11.40 -20.50 -5.03
CA GLN A 41 -12.69 -20.97 -4.52
C GLN A 41 -13.59 -21.53 -5.63
N VAL A 42 -13.59 -20.93 -6.83
CA VAL A 42 -14.33 -21.47 -7.98
C VAL A 42 -13.77 -22.83 -8.40
N PHE A 43 -12.45 -23.01 -8.41
CA PHE A 43 -11.83 -24.29 -8.72
C PHE A 43 -12.14 -25.36 -7.67
N GLU A 44 -12.11 -25.01 -6.39
CA GLU A 44 -12.50 -25.94 -5.32
C GLU A 44 -13.96 -26.37 -5.47
N LEU A 45 -14.86 -25.41 -5.70
CA LEU A 45 -16.28 -25.67 -5.97
C LEU A 45 -16.48 -26.56 -7.19
N SER A 46 -15.65 -26.41 -8.23
CA SER A 46 -15.75 -27.22 -9.45
C SER A 46 -15.52 -28.72 -9.23
N LYS A 47 -14.90 -29.12 -8.12
CA LYS A 47 -14.72 -30.55 -7.78
C LYS A 47 -16.03 -31.24 -7.41
N SER A 48 -17.00 -30.49 -6.88
CA SER A 48 -18.30 -31.01 -6.44
C SER A 48 -19.50 -30.48 -7.24
N ASP A 49 -19.32 -29.39 -7.99
CA ASP A 49 -20.38 -28.75 -8.80
C ASP A 49 -20.16 -28.99 -10.31
N GLU A 50 -20.96 -29.90 -10.89
CA GLU A 50 -20.90 -30.28 -12.31
C GLU A 50 -21.13 -29.07 -13.25
N ALA A 51 -21.97 -28.12 -12.86
CA ALA A 51 -22.24 -26.94 -13.68
C ALA A 51 -20.99 -26.06 -13.77
N VAL A 52 -20.31 -25.84 -12.65
CA VAL A 52 -19.06 -25.08 -12.56
C VAL A 52 -17.93 -25.82 -13.27
N ALA A 53 -17.74 -27.12 -13.02
CA ALA A 53 -16.75 -27.97 -13.68
C ALA A 53 -16.78 -27.86 -15.21
N LYS A 54 -18.00 -27.78 -15.76
CA LYS A 54 -18.26 -27.67 -17.20
C LYS A 54 -18.26 -26.24 -17.74
N MET A 55 -18.01 -25.22 -16.92
CA MET A 55 -17.89 -23.83 -17.37
C MET A 55 -16.61 -23.64 -18.19
N ARG A 56 -16.64 -22.74 -19.18
CA ARG A 56 -15.44 -22.37 -19.96
C ARG A 56 -14.53 -21.49 -19.12
N VAL A 57 -13.23 -21.76 -19.18
CA VAL A 57 -12.22 -20.97 -18.47
C VAL A 57 -12.25 -19.53 -18.96
N PHE A 58 -12.35 -19.30 -20.28
CA PHE A 58 -12.44 -17.97 -20.87
C PHE A 58 -13.57 -17.12 -20.26
N GLU A 59 -14.79 -17.66 -20.17
CA GLU A 59 -15.94 -16.95 -19.60
C GLU A 59 -15.79 -16.66 -18.10
N LEU A 60 -15.10 -17.54 -17.38
CA LEU A 60 -14.76 -17.31 -15.98
C LEU A 60 -13.78 -16.15 -15.84
N LEU A 61 -12.72 -16.12 -16.66
CA LEU A 61 -11.74 -15.02 -16.64
C LEU A 61 -12.37 -13.67 -16.98
N GLU A 62 -13.27 -13.61 -17.96
CA GLU A 62 -14.02 -12.40 -18.32
C GLU A 62 -14.91 -11.87 -17.18
N SER A 63 -15.26 -12.71 -16.20
CA SER A 63 -16.06 -12.30 -15.06
C SER A 63 -15.24 -11.62 -13.96
N ILE A 64 -13.92 -11.70 -14.00
CA ILE A 64 -13.04 -11.08 -13.01
C ILE A 64 -13.01 -9.56 -13.26
N SER A 65 -13.22 -8.78 -12.20
CA SER A 65 -13.13 -7.32 -12.26
C SER A 65 -11.74 -6.90 -12.80
N GLY A 66 -11.70 -6.03 -13.82
CA GLY A 66 -10.45 -5.61 -14.46
C GLY A 66 -9.87 -6.59 -15.50
N VAL A 67 -10.56 -7.68 -15.83
CA VAL A 67 -10.14 -8.64 -16.87
C VAL A 67 -11.13 -8.65 -18.03
N GLY A 68 -10.82 -7.87 -19.07
CA GLY A 68 -11.57 -7.87 -20.32
C GLY A 68 -11.19 -9.02 -21.28
N LYS A 69 -11.95 -9.17 -22.37
CA LYS A 69 -11.75 -10.17 -23.45
C LYS A 69 -10.30 -10.31 -23.93
N VAL A 70 -9.64 -9.17 -24.13
CA VAL A 70 -8.27 -9.12 -24.64
C VAL A 70 -7.29 -9.75 -23.65
N ARG A 71 -7.37 -9.33 -22.37
CA ARG A 71 -6.53 -9.85 -21.31
C ARG A 71 -6.80 -11.33 -21.04
N ALA A 72 -8.06 -11.75 -21.01
CA ALA A 72 -8.43 -13.16 -20.86
C ALA A 72 -7.82 -14.02 -21.98
N ARG A 73 -7.89 -13.57 -23.24
CA ARG A 73 -7.29 -14.29 -24.37
C ARG A 73 -5.77 -14.38 -24.27
N SER A 74 -5.11 -13.26 -23.97
CA SER A 74 -3.65 -13.20 -23.80
C SER A 74 -3.15 -14.14 -22.71
N VAL A 75 -3.84 -14.19 -21.56
CA VAL A 75 -3.52 -15.13 -20.48
C VAL A 75 -3.68 -16.58 -20.93
N MET A 76 -4.78 -16.90 -21.61
CA MET A 76 -5.02 -18.25 -22.09
C MET A 76 -3.96 -18.68 -23.11
N GLU A 77 -3.56 -17.81 -24.04
CA GLU A 77 -2.49 -18.08 -25.00
C GLU A 77 -1.16 -18.33 -24.32
N ARG A 78 -0.73 -17.45 -23.39
CA ARG A 78 0.53 -17.59 -22.65
C ARG A 78 0.60 -18.87 -21.81
N LEU A 79 -0.54 -19.30 -21.25
CA LEU A 79 -0.63 -20.53 -20.46
C LEU A 79 -0.93 -21.78 -21.31
N ASN A 80 -0.93 -21.67 -22.63
CA ASN A 80 -1.25 -22.75 -23.57
C ASN A 80 -2.63 -23.39 -23.31
N ILE A 81 -3.62 -22.59 -22.95
CA ILE A 81 -5.00 -23.00 -22.67
C ILE A 81 -5.88 -22.68 -23.89
N SER A 82 -6.49 -23.70 -24.51
CA SER A 82 -7.42 -23.50 -25.62
C SER A 82 -8.64 -22.64 -25.24
N PRO A 83 -9.13 -21.72 -26.08
CA PRO A 83 -10.31 -20.88 -25.81
C PRO A 83 -11.60 -21.65 -25.48
N THR A 84 -11.70 -22.90 -25.92
CA THR A 84 -12.85 -23.77 -25.65
C THR A 84 -12.69 -24.62 -24.40
N ARG A 85 -11.54 -24.52 -23.71
CA ARG A 85 -11.20 -25.31 -22.53
C ARG A 85 -12.18 -25.03 -21.40
N ARG A 86 -12.63 -26.11 -20.77
CA ARG A 86 -13.48 -26.09 -19.57
C ARG A 86 -12.63 -26.29 -18.32
N ILE A 87 -13.15 -25.84 -17.17
CA ILE A 87 -12.45 -25.94 -15.88
C ILE A 87 -11.99 -27.37 -15.59
N GLN A 88 -12.88 -28.35 -15.70
CA GLN A 88 -12.58 -29.77 -15.50
C GLN A 88 -11.52 -30.36 -16.45
N GLY A 89 -11.21 -29.65 -17.54
CA GLY A 89 -10.28 -30.11 -18.57
C GLY A 89 -8.89 -29.48 -18.49
N LEU A 90 -8.63 -28.61 -17.50
CA LEU A 90 -7.33 -27.99 -17.26
C LEU A 90 -6.30 -29.06 -16.85
N GLY A 91 -5.12 -29.02 -17.47
CA GLY A 91 -4.02 -29.92 -17.14
C GLY A 91 -3.36 -29.58 -15.80
N ALA A 92 -2.62 -30.54 -15.25
CA ALA A 92 -1.96 -30.44 -13.93
C ALA A 92 -1.05 -29.21 -13.75
N LYS A 93 -0.44 -28.71 -14.85
CA LYS A 93 0.39 -27.50 -14.85
C LYS A 93 -0.38 -26.22 -15.15
N GLN A 94 -1.52 -26.31 -15.83
CA GLN A 94 -2.31 -25.15 -16.25
C GLN A 94 -3.07 -24.53 -15.08
N LEU A 95 -3.65 -25.36 -14.20
CA LEU A 95 -4.39 -24.87 -13.05
C LEU A 95 -3.50 -24.08 -12.08
N PRO A 96 -2.34 -24.58 -11.62
CA PRO A 96 -1.43 -23.79 -10.78
C PRO A 96 -0.94 -22.51 -11.46
N ALA A 97 -0.64 -22.54 -12.75
CA ALA A 97 -0.19 -21.35 -13.48
C ALA A 97 -1.30 -20.30 -13.63
N LEU A 98 -2.54 -20.73 -13.87
CA LEU A 98 -3.70 -19.85 -13.94
C LEU A 98 -4.05 -19.28 -12.55
N LEU A 99 -3.93 -20.09 -11.50
CA LEU A 99 -4.04 -19.64 -10.13
C LEU A 99 -2.95 -18.65 -9.76
N ALA A 100 -1.71 -18.80 -10.25
CA ALA A 100 -0.63 -17.86 -10.00
C ALA A 100 -0.82 -16.53 -10.76
N GLU A 101 -1.35 -16.57 -11.98
CA GLU A 101 -1.63 -15.40 -12.81
C GLU A 101 -2.66 -14.45 -12.18
N PHE A 102 -3.64 -15.03 -11.51
CA PHE A 102 -4.73 -14.30 -10.85
C PHE A 102 -4.77 -14.54 -9.36
N ALA A 103 -3.70 -15.09 -8.80
CA ALA A 103 -3.43 -14.96 -7.40
C ALA A 103 -3.36 -13.45 -7.22
N VAL A 104 -4.25 -12.92 -6.39
CA VAL A 104 -3.88 -11.73 -5.64
C VAL A 104 -2.51 -12.09 -5.09
N PRO A 105 -1.41 -11.40 -5.44
CA PRO A 105 -0.08 -11.74 -4.94
C PRO A 105 -0.28 -11.92 -3.44
N THR A 106 -0.18 -13.18 -2.95
CA THR A 106 -0.64 -13.66 -1.64
C THR A 106 -0.81 -12.49 -0.72
N LEU A 107 -2.05 -11.97 -0.53
CA LEU A 107 -2.34 -10.66 0.09
C LEU A 107 -1.07 -10.14 0.73
N LYS A 108 -0.23 -9.44 -0.04
CA LYS A 108 0.95 -8.84 0.58
C LYS A 108 0.29 -8.00 1.66
N GLN A 109 0.48 -8.37 2.92
CA GLN A 109 -0.20 -7.66 4.00
C GLN A 109 0.10 -6.20 3.72
N ARG A 110 -0.97 -5.39 3.68
CA ARG A 110 -0.83 -3.94 3.48
C ARG A 110 0.31 -3.53 4.40
N GLY A 111 1.30 -2.83 3.83
CA GLY A 111 2.44 -2.41 4.61
C GLY A 111 1.99 -1.60 5.82
N LYS A 112 2.82 -1.53 6.85
CA LYS A 112 2.53 -0.68 8.01
C LYS A 112 2.96 0.75 7.71
N LEU A 113 2.14 1.71 8.12
CA LEU A 113 2.47 3.13 8.09
C LEU A 113 3.13 3.49 9.42
N LEU A 114 4.40 3.86 9.37
CA LEU A 114 5.17 4.34 10.53
C LEU A 114 5.38 5.86 10.38
N VAL A 115 5.23 6.57 11.48
CA VAL A 115 5.46 8.01 11.56
C VAL A 115 6.58 8.26 12.57
N LEU A 116 7.71 8.75 12.10
CA LEU A 116 8.85 9.12 12.94
C LEU A 116 8.87 10.63 13.17
N SER A 117 8.61 11.03 14.41
CA SER A 117 8.73 12.40 14.88
C SER A 117 9.67 12.47 16.09
N GLY A 118 9.92 13.66 16.60
CA GLY A 118 10.89 13.89 17.68
C GLY A 118 11.48 15.28 17.57
N PRO A 119 12.27 15.74 18.55
CA PRO A 119 12.72 17.12 18.57
C PRO A 119 13.69 17.45 17.43
N GLY A 120 13.82 18.74 17.12
CA GLY A 120 14.85 19.22 16.21
C GLY A 120 16.26 18.76 16.64
N GLY A 121 17.06 18.21 15.72
CA GLY A 121 18.44 17.79 16.02
C GLY A 121 18.62 16.36 16.54
N VAL A 122 17.54 15.63 16.82
CA VAL A 122 17.62 14.25 17.34
C VAL A 122 18.16 13.22 16.33
N GLY A 123 18.17 13.53 15.03
CA GLY A 123 18.76 12.68 13.98
C GLY A 123 17.76 11.97 13.06
N LYS A 124 16.50 12.41 13.01
CA LYS A 124 15.43 11.84 12.18
C LYS A 124 15.84 11.65 10.72
N SER A 125 16.38 12.68 10.07
CA SER A 125 16.76 12.61 8.66
C SER A 125 17.91 11.63 8.40
N THR A 126 18.80 11.42 9.37
CA THR A 126 19.85 10.38 9.28
C THR A 126 19.24 8.99 9.34
N VAL A 127 18.30 8.76 10.26
CA VAL A 127 17.54 7.50 10.36
C VAL A 127 16.77 7.24 9.06
N ALA A 128 16.06 8.24 8.54
CA ALA A 128 15.32 8.15 7.28
C ALA A 128 16.23 7.82 6.09
N LYS A 129 17.40 8.47 5.99
CA LYS A 129 18.38 8.21 4.94
C LYS A 129 18.92 6.78 4.97
N GLU A 130 19.21 6.24 6.15
CA GLU A 130 19.67 4.86 6.27
C GLU A 130 18.53 3.85 6.04
N LEU A 131 17.31 4.15 6.51
CA LEU A 131 16.14 3.29 6.28
C LEU A 131 15.75 3.20 4.80
N ARG A 132 15.97 4.24 4.00
CA ARG A 132 15.77 4.22 2.53
C ARG A 132 16.56 3.10 1.84
N LYS A 133 17.67 2.65 2.43
CA LYS A 133 18.48 1.54 1.88
C LYS A 133 17.86 0.17 2.13
N HIS A 134 16.83 0.08 2.97
CA HIS A 134 16.19 -1.17 3.34
C HIS A 134 15.06 -1.53 2.36
N SER A 135 15.19 -2.63 1.62
CA SER A 135 14.32 -2.99 0.49
C SER A 135 12.83 -3.21 0.79
N LYS A 136 12.47 -3.36 2.07
CA LYS A 136 11.07 -3.49 2.53
C LYS A 136 10.41 -2.16 2.88
N PHE A 137 11.16 -1.06 2.92
CA PHE A 137 10.68 0.25 3.34
C PHE A 137 10.62 1.23 2.17
N TYR A 138 9.54 2.00 2.14
CA TYR A 138 9.41 3.21 1.35
C TYR A 138 9.43 4.41 2.30
N VAL A 139 10.44 5.27 2.21
CA VAL A 139 10.46 6.51 2.98
C VAL A 139 9.83 7.59 2.13
N SER A 140 8.73 8.18 2.61
CA SER A 140 7.95 9.13 1.84
C SER A 140 8.76 10.37 1.48
N VAL A 141 8.51 10.90 0.29
CA VAL A 141 9.07 12.16 -0.22
C VAL A 141 7.96 13.21 -0.07
N SER A 142 8.21 14.22 0.77
CA SER A 142 7.25 15.30 0.99
C SER A 142 7.18 16.24 -0.22
N ALA A 143 6.04 16.88 -0.40
CA ALA A 143 5.90 18.02 -1.30
C ALA A 143 6.28 19.32 -0.58
N THR A 144 6.81 20.29 -1.30
CA THR A 144 7.06 21.63 -0.76
C THR A 144 6.90 22.74 -1.80
N THR A 145 6.52 23.93 -1.35
CA THR A 145 6.42 25.14 -2.20
C THR A 145 7.71 25.96 -2.26
N ARG A 146 8.71 25.65 -1.43
CA ARG A 146 10.00 26.34 -1.53
C ARG A 146 10.73 25.93 -2.81
N SER A 147 11.62 26.78 -3.27
CA SER A 147 12.56 26.40 -4.33
C SER A 147 13.56 25.34 -3.85
N PRO A 148 14.00 24.43 -4.73
CA PRO A 148 15.08 23.49 -4.45
C PRO A 148 16.39 24.21 -4.12
N ARG A 149 17.18 23.64 -3.21
CA ARG A 149 18.56 24.06 -2.96
C ARG A 149 19.47 23.47 -4.04
N HIS A 150 20.70 23.98 -4.15
CA HIS A 150 21.64 23.62 -5.23
C HIS A 150 21.96 22.11 -5.36
N ASN A 151 21.73 21.34 -4.30
CA ASN A 151 22.08 19.93 -4.16
C ASN A 151 20.86 19.03 -3.98
N GLU A 152 19.65 19.58 -4.14
CA GLU A 152 18.41 18.84 -4.01
C GLU A 152 17.87 18.50 -5.39
N VAL A 153 17.33 17.28 -5.50
CA VAL A 153 16.78 16.72 -6.72
C VAL A 153 15.29 16.52 -6.53
N ASP A 154 14.51 17.02 -7.50
CA ASP A 154 13.07 16.85 -7.51
C ASP A 154 12.69 15.36 -7.54
N SER A 155 11.60 15.02 -6.85
CA SER A 155 11.09 13.65 -6.67
C SER A 155 12.03 12.70 -5.89
N VAL A 156 13.17 13.19 -5.42
CA VAL A 156 14.12 12.46 -4.56
C VAL A 156 14.15 13.05 -3.16
N ASP A 157 14.42 14.36 -3.07
CA ASP A 157 14.47 15.07 -1.79
C ASP A 157 13.09 15.61 -1.41
N TYR A 158 12.41 16.25 -2.37
CA TYR A 158 11.05 16.75 -2.26
C TYR A 158 10.36 16.72 -3.64
N PHE A 159 9.03 16.73 -3.65
CA PHE A 159 8.26 17.20 -4.81
C PHE A 159 8.16 18.73 -4.73
N PHE A 160 8.89 19.43 -5.59
CA PHE A 160 8.85 20.89 -5.64
C PHE A 160 7.66 21.34 -6.48
N ILE A 161 6.60 21.81 -5.81
CA ILE A 161 5.34 22.20 -6.45
C ILE A 161 5.06 23.69 -6.25
N SER A 162 4.20 24.29 -7.08
CA SER A 162 3.81 25.69 -6.88
C SER A 162 2.83 25.84 -5.71
N ASP A 163 2.70 27.05 -5.16
CA ASP A 163 1.65 27.36 -4.17
C ASP A 163 0.24 27.08 -4.71
N GLU A 164 -0.02 27.38 -5.98
CA GLU A 164 -1.30 27.10 -6.63
C GLU A 164 -1.59 25.59 -6.67
N GLU A 165 -0.60 24.78 -7.07
CA GLU A 165 -0.75 23.33 -7.08
C GLU A 165 -0.94 22.79 -5.66
N PHE A 166 -0.20 23.32 -4.68
CA PHE A 166 -0.34 22.95 -3.28
C PHE A 166 -1.76 23.17 -2.78
N GLU A 167 -2.33 24.37 -2.98
CA GLU A 167 -3.69 24.68 -2.54
C GLU A 167 -4.73 23.81 -3.25
N ASN A 168 -4.56 23.56 -4.56
CA ASN A 168 -5.45 22.67 -5.30
C ASN A 168 -5.46 21.24 -4.73
N ARG A 169 -4.28 20.67 -4.49
CA ARG A 169 -4.14 19.31 -3.94
C ARG A 169 -4.63 19.22 -2.50
N LYS A 170 -4.37 20.25 -1.70
CA LYS A 170 -4.92 20.38 -0.34
C LYS A 170 -6.45 20.39 -0.34
N ASN A 171 -7.07 21.19 -1.21
CA ASN A 171 -8.53 21.27 -1.33
C ASN A 171 -9.17 19.96 -1.82
N ASN A 172 -8.43 19.17 -2.61
CA ASN A 172 -8.86 17.85 -3.08
C ASN A 172 -8.66 16.72 -2.04
N GLY A 173 -7.99 17.01 -0.91
CA GLY A 173 -7.70 15.99 0.11
C GLY A 173 -6.57 15.03 -0.30
N ASP A 174 -5.65 15.48 -1.14
CA ASP A 174 -4.53 14.67 -1.67
C ASP A 174 -3.34 14.56 -0.71
N PHE A 175 -3.42 15.17 0.48
CA PHE A 175 -2.37 15.14 1.50
C PHE A 175 -2.82 14.40 2.76
N LEU A 176 -1.89 13.65 3.38
CA LEU A 176 -2.11 13.03 4.70
C LEU A 176 -1.96 14.05 5.84
N GLU A 177 -1.02 14.97 5.68
CA GLU A 177 -0.75 16.08 6.57
C GLU A 177 -0.16 17.22 5.74
N TRP A 178 -0.27 18.44 6.28
CA TRP A 178 0.43 19.59 5.76
C TRP A 178 0.74 20.59 6.87
N ALA A 179 1.80 21.37 6.66
CA ALA A 179 2.23 22.42 7.57
C ALA A 179 2.87 23.59 6.82
N GLU A 180 2.94 24.74 7.47
CA GLU A 180 3.70 25.89 6.99
C GLU A 180 4.88 26.12 7.92
N PHE A 181 6.08 26.22 7.35
CA PHE A 181 7.30 26.45 8.10
C PHE A 181 8.20 27.44 7.36
N ALA A 182 8.60 28.51 8.06
CA ALA A 182 9.46 29.56 7.53
C ALA A 182 8.97 30.14 6.18
N GLY A 183 7.66 30.31 6.03
CA GLY A 183 7.03 30.89 4.83
C GLY A 183 6.94 29.93 3.63
N ALA A 184 7.26 28.65 3.81
CA ALA A 184 7.05 27.62 2.81
C ALA A 184 6.10 26.55 3.33
N LYS A 185 5.34 25.93 2.43
CA LYS A 185 4.41 24.85 2.77
C LYS A 185 5.07 23.52 2.53
N TYR A 186 4.70 22.54 3.35
CA TYR A 186 5.15 21.17 3.28
C TYR A 186 3.94 20.25 3.44
N ALA A 187 3.95 19.13 2.73
CA ALA A 187 2.88 18.15 2.85
C ALA A 187 3.36 16.74 2.52
N THR A 188 2.64 15.74 3.00
CA THR A 188 2.84 14.33 2.64
C THR A 188 1.81 13.91 1.58
N PRO A 189 2.22 13.66 0.32
CA PRO A 189 1.33 13.17 -0.73
C PRO A 189 0.71 11.81 -0.41
N LYS A 190 -0.61 11.76 -0.38
CA LYS A 190 -1.38 10.56 0.01
C LYS A 190 -1.23 9.41 -0.98
N LEU A 191 -1.24 9.71 -2.28
CA LEU A 191 -1.24 8.69 -3.34
C LEU A 191 0.01 7.78 -3.26
N GLN A 192 1.20 8.37 -3.15
CA GLN A 192 2.46 7.62 -3.11
C GLN A 192 2.54 6.73 -1.86
N VAL A 193 2.03 7.21 -0.73
CA VAL A 193 1.97 6.45 0.52
C VAL A 193 1.02 5.26 0.35
N GLU A 194 -0.21 5.50 -0.11
CA GLU A 194 -1.19 4.42 -0.30
C GLU A 194 -0.73 3.37 -1.33
N ASP A 195 -0.10 3.80 -2.42
CA ASP A 195 0.45 2.90 -3.44
C ASP A 195 1.56 2.01 -2.86
N ALA A 196 2.47 2.56 -2.04
CA ALA A 196 3.52 1.78 -1.39
C ALA A 196 2.96 0.78 -0.37
N LEU A 197 2.02 1.22 0.48
CA LEU A 197 1.32 0.33 1.43
C LEU A 197 0.59 -0.80 0.70
N ALA A 198 -0.08 -0.50 -0.42
CA ALA A 198 -0.79 -1.48 -1.24
C ALA A 198 0.17 -2.49 -1.93
N ARG A 199 1.41 -2.09 -2.22
CA ARG A 199 2.48 -2.99 -2.69
C ARG A 199 3.10 -3.84 -1.56
N GLY A 200 2.62 -3.70 -0.33
CA GLY A 200 3.13 -4.37 0.87
C GLY A 200 4.49 -3.86 1.32
N GLU A 201 4.85 -2.64 0.94
CA GLU A 201 6.03 -1.94 1.46
C GLU A 201 5.63 -1.20 2.73
N ASN A 202 6.44 -1.30 3.78
CA ASN A 202 6.24 -0.49 4.97
C ASN A 202 6.59 0.96 4.64
N VAL A 203 5.72 1.90 5.00
CA VAL A 203 5.96 3.32 4.71
C VAL A 203 6.45 4.03 5.96
N MET A 204 7.51 4.82 5.83
CA MET A 204 8.00 5.71 6.87
C MET A 204 7.73 7.17 6.48
N LEU A 205 7.05 7.92 7.35
CA LEU A 205 6.93 9.37 7.27
C LEU A 205 7.89 10.01 8.27
N GLU A 206 8.73 10.94 7.80
CA GLU A 206 9.53 11.82 8.67
C GLU A 206 8.85 13.18 8.74
N ILE A 207 8.12 13.46 9.82
CA ILE A 207 7.33 14.69 9.98
C ILE A 207 7.44 15.22 11.41
N ASP A 208 7.02 16.48 11.60
CA ASP A 208 6.94 17.07 12.94
C ASP A 208 5.77 16.50 13.76
N ILE A 209 5.66 16.96 15.01
CA ILE A 209 4.62 16.47 15.94
C ILE A 209 3.21 16.86 15.47
N ALA A 210 3.04 18.07 14.94
CA ALA A 210 1.75 18.53 14.45
C ALA A 210 1.28 17.70 13.24
N GLY A 211 2.20 17.34 12.33
CA GLY A 211 1.98 16.43 11.23
C GLY A 211 1.60 15.03 11.72
N ALA A 212 2.29 14.50 12.74
CA ALA A 212 1.96 13.20 13.32
C ALA A 212 0.53 13.15 13.88
N GLU A 213 0.09 14.22 14.56
CA GLU A 213 -1.28 14.37 15.04
C GLU A 213 -2.31 14.44 13.91
N GLN A 214 -1.99 15.10 12.79
CA GLN A 214 -2.83 15.10 11.59
C GLN A 214 -2.94 13.69 11.00
N VAL A 215 -1.81 12.98 10.84
CA VAL A 215 -1.79 11.60 10.32
C VAL A 215 -2.61 10.68 11.21
N ARG A 216 -2.52 10.78 12.54
CA ARG A 216 -3.33 9.98 13.49
C ARG A 216 -4.84 10.13 13.25
N LYS A 217 -5.30 11.34 12.89
CA LYS A 217 -6.72 11.61 12.61
C LYS A 217 -7.18 10.98 11.30
N VAL A 218 -6.30 10.90 10.31
CA VAL A 218 -6.61 10.36 8.97
C VAL A 218 -6.36 8.85 8.88
N SER A 219 -5.42 8.32 9.66
CA SER A 219 -5.04 6.91 9.68
C SER A 219 -4.84 6.44 11.13
N SER A 220 -5.88 5.80 11.68
CA SER A 220 -5.85 5.25 13.04
C SER A 220 -4.88 4.08 13.18
N GLU A 221 -4.54 3.40 12.09
CA GLU A 221 -3.63 2.26 12.05
C GLU A 221 -2.14 2.68 11.97
N ALA A 222 -1.85 3.98 11.84
CA ALA A 222 -0.48 4.47 11.81
C ALA A 222 0.24 4.19 13.14
N ILE A 223 1.49 3.75 13.08
CA ILE A 223 2.35 3.54 14.25
C ILE A 223 3.17 4.81 14.44
N LEU A 224 2.84 5.58 15.47
CA LEU A 224 3.52 6.84 15.80
C LEU A 224 4.70 6.55 16.73
N ILE A 225 5.88 6.98 16.29
CA ILE A 225 7.15 6.70 16.93
C ILE A 225 7.84 8.02 17.24
N PHE A 226 8.13 8.24 18.52
CA PHE A 226 8.88 9.39 18.98
C PHE A 226 10.35 9.03 19.15
N LEU A 227 11.22 9.71 18.42
CA LEU A 227 12.67 9.55 18.53
C LEU A 227 13.21 10.51 19.59
N GLU A 228 13.84 9.95 20.60
CA GLU A 228 14.39 10.69 21.74
C GLU A 228 15.92 10.82 21.63
N PRO A 229 16.49 11.94 22.11
CA PRO A 229 17.92 12.00 22.29
C PRO A 229 18.35 11.09 23.46
N PRO A 230 19.58 10.55 23.46
CA PRO A 230 20.14 9.83 24.61
C PRO A 230 20.15 10.63 25.92
N SER A 231 20.33 11.95 25.80
CA SER A 231 20.28 12.90 26.90
C SER A 231 19.93 14.29 26.38
N TRP A 232 19.51 15.17 27.28
CA TRP A 232 19.30 16.59 26.96
C TRP A 232 20.60 17.24 26.50
N GLU A 233 21.71 16.93 27.17
CA GLU A 233 23.04 17.46 26.91
C GLU A 233 23.54 17.08 25.51
N GLU A 234 23.29 15.84 25.06
CA GLU A 234 23.59 15.44 23.69
C GLU A 234 22.77 16.22 22.65
N LEU A 235 21.49 16.46 22.93
CA LEU A 235 20.63 17.22 22.03
C LEU A 235 21.14 18.67 21.89
N VAL A 236 21.47 19.31 23.01
CA VAL A 236 22.06 20.64 23.06
C VAL A 236 23.35 20.66 22.24
N SER A 237 24.27 19.74 22.49
CA SER A 237 25.54 19.66 21.75
C SER A 237 25.33 19.53 20.23
N ARG A 238 24.37 18.71 19.78
CA ARG A 238 24.03 18.56 18.35
C ARG A 238 23.42 19.82 17.74
N LEU A 239 22.60 20.55 18.49
CA LEU A 239 22.02 21.81 18.05
C LEU A 239 23.08 22.92 17.97
N GLU A 240 24.03 22.94 18.88
CA GLU A 240 25.15 23.88 18.91
C GLU A 240 26.18 23.64 17.80
N ALA A 241 26.49 22.37 17.52
CA ALA A 241 27.43 21.98 16.47
C ALA A 241 27.00 22.40 15.05
N ARG A 242 25.73 22.75 14.84
CA ARG A 242 25.24 23.28 13.56
C ARG A 242 25.73 24.71 13.25
N GLY A 243 26.41 25.37 14.20
CA GLY A 243 27.48 26.34 13.95
C GLY A 243 27.15 27.68 13.27
N THR A 244 25.91 27.97 12.88
CA THR A 244 25.56 29.19 12.13
C THR A 244 24.39 30.00 12.71
N ASP A 245 23.91 29.64 13.90
CA ASP A 245 22.77 30.30 14.54
C ASP A 245 23.23 31.32 15.59
N SER A 246 22.56 32.48 15.64
CA SER A 246 22.72 33.45 16.73
C SER A 246 22.30 32.85 18.08
N GLU A 247 22.77 33.42 19.19
CA GLU A 247 22.37 32.98 20.54
C GLU A 247 20.85 32.96 20.71
N GLU A 248 20.15 33.97 20.19
CA GLU A 248 18.68 34.05 20.20
C GLU A 248 18.01 32.90 19.45
N ARG A 249 18.49 32.56 18.24
CA ARG A 249 17.95 31.41 17.47
C ARG A 249 18.24 30.08 18.17
N ARG A 250 19.39 29.96 18.83
CA ARG A 250 19.74 28.77 19.61
C ARG A 250 18.79 28.61 20.79
N ALA A 251 18.59 29.67 21.58
CA ALA A 251 17.66 29.65 22.70
C ALA A 251 16.24 29.27 22.25
N HIS A 252 15.78 29.82 21.12
CA HIS A 252 14.49 29.47 20.54
C HIS A 252 14.40 27.98 20.13
N ARG A 253 15.44 27.43 19.49
CA ARG A 253 15.46 25.99 19.13
C ARG A 253 15.48 25.08 20.35
N LEU A 254 16.17 25.47 21.42
CA LEU A 254 16.19 24.70 22.66
C LEU A 254 14.82 24.73 23.34
N ALA A 255 14.18 25.90 23.42
CA ALA A 255 12.82 26.02 23.95
C ALA A 255 11.84 25.14 23.16
N LEU A 256 11.88 25.23 21.82
CA LEU A 256 11.07 24.40 20.95
C LEU A 256 11.33 22.90 21.19
N ALA A 257 12.60 22.49 21.30
CA ALA A 257 12.93 21.10 21.58
C ALA A 257 12.39 20.59 22.93
N GLN A 258 12.34 21.45 23.97
CA GLN A 258 11.72 21.10 25.25
C GLN A 258 10.21 20.90 25.11
N GLU A 259 9.54 21.80 24.38
CA GLU A 259 8.12 21.67 24.08
C GLU A 259 7.86 20.38 23.31
N GLU A 260 8.63 20.11 22.25
CA GLU A 260 8.53 18.89 21.44
C GLU A 260 8.70 17.61 22.29
N LEU A 261 9.66 17.60 23.22
CA LEU A 261 9.88 16.48 24.16
C LEU A 261 8.67 16.22 25.07
N ALA A 262 7.91 17.26 25.44
CA ALA A 262 6.72 17.11 26.27
C ALA A 262 5.57 16.35 25.55
N HIS A 263 5.59 16.28 24.21
CA HIS A 263 4.62 15.52 23.42
C HIS A 263 4.95 14.02 23.31
N ALA A 264 6.11 13.56 23.78
CA ALA A 264 6.51 12.15 23.71
C ALA A 264 5.43 11.15 24.20
N PRO A 265 4.64 11.43 25.26
CA PRO A 265 3.57 10.55 25.72
C PRO A 265 2.40 10.35 24.73
N ASN A 266 2.29 11.18 23.69
CA ASN A 266 1.23 11.08 22.68
C ASN A 266 1.54 10.08 21.56
N PHE A 267 2.70 9.43 21.61
CA PHE A 267 3.19 8.47 20.61
C PHE A 267 3.06 7.04 21.12
N ASP A 268 2.91 6.08 20.21
CA ASP A 268 2.74 4.66 20.55
C ASP A 268 4.04 4.04 21.07
N HIS A 269 5.16 4.49 20.52
CA HIS A 269 6.50 4.02 20.87
C HIS A 269 7.47 5.19 21.04
N ARG A 270 8.40 5.02 21.97
CA ARG A 270 9.52 5.93 22.23
C ARG A 270 10.82 5.16 22.00
N ILE A 271 11.69 5.68 21.12
CA ILE A 271 12.97 5.06 20.78
C ILE A 271 14.08 6.04 21.11
N VAL A 272 15.06 5.63 21.90
CA VAL A 272 16.21 6.48 22.25
C VAL A 272 17.32 6.32 21.21
N ASN A 273 17.74 7.42 20.59
CA ASN A 273 18.71 7.41 19.49
C ASN A 273 20.18 7.35 19.99
N HIS A 274 20.57 6.23 20.59
CA HIS A 274 21.96 5.94 20.93
C HIS A 274 22.80 5.61 19.68
N SER A 275 22.22 4.90 18.73
CA SER A 275 22.85 4.62 17.43
C SER A 275 21.80 4.40 16.35
N VAL A 276 22.09 4.84 15.13
CA VAL A 276 21.18 4.69 13.99
C VAL A 276 20.84 3.21 13.74
N THR A 277 21.82 2.31 13.89
CA THR A 277 21.63 0.88 13.70
C THR A 277 20.59 0.28 14.65
N GLN A 278 20.61 0.67 15.93
CA GLN A 278 19.61 0.21 16.91
C GLN A 278 18.22 0.73 16.56
N VAL A 279 18.11 2.02 16.24
CA VAL A 279 16.84 2.64 15.83
C VAL A 279 16.27 1.89 14.61
N LEU A 280 17.07 1.60 13.60
CA LEU A 280 16.61 0.85 12.42
C LEU A 280 16.11 -0.56 12.78
N ALA A 281 16.80 -1.27 13.68
CA ALA A 281 16.37 -2.60 14.10
C ALA A 281 15.00 -2.56 14.80
N GLU A 282 14.78 -1.57 15.65
CA GLU A 282 13.49 -1.36 16.32
C GLU A 282 12.38 -0.99 15.32
N LEU A 283 12.66 -0.07 14.38
CA LEU A 283 11.71 0.31 13.32
C LEU A 283 11.31 -0.89 12.45
N VAL A 284 12.28 -1.75 12.08
CA VAL A 284 12.02 -2.99 11.33
C VAL A 284 11.17 -3.95 12.16
N SER A 285 11.43 -4.08 13.46
CA SER A 285 10.66 -4.93 14.37
C SER A 285 9.21 -4.47 14.49
N LEU A 286 8.96 -3.17 14.63
CA LEU A 286 7.59 -2.62 14.70
C LEU A 286 6.80 -2.85 13.41
N ALA A 287 7.51 -2.84 12.28
CA ALA A 287 6.93 -3.03 10.96
C ALA A 287 6.80 -4.51 10.52
N SER A 288 7.20 -5.47 11.37
CA SER A 288 7.17 -6.91 11.11
C SER A 288 5.86 -7.59 11.53
#